data_AF-A0A7W7CV24-F1
#
_entry.id   AF-A0A7W7CV24-F1
#
_cell.length_a   1.000
_cell.length_b   1.000
_cell.length_c   1.000
_cell.angle_alpha   90.00
_cell.angle_beta   90.00
_cell.angle_gamma   90.00
#
_symmetry.space_group_name_H-M   'P 1'
#
loop_
_entity.id
_entity.type
_entity.pdbx_description
1 polymer ?
#
loop_
_entity_poly.entity_id
_entity_poly.type
_entity_poly.pdbx_seq_one_letter_code
_entity_poly.pdbx_strand_id
1 'polypeptide(L)'
;MVLIVVFVALALAYTYPLRVYLAQESQIAQLEADQAAQRELITQKAQELQKWKDPEYLRAQARETLFAVRPGETPLLVLNDPAGAAAEAGQKAPAAAPDRWYDTLWSSVRAADAESPN
;
A
#
# COMPACT_ATOMS: atom_id res chain seq x y z
N MET A 1 -19.55 -76.33 27.22
CA MET A 1 -19.30 -76.07 25.77
C MET A 1 -20.10 -74.88 25.25
N VAL A 2 -21.44 -74.85 25.37
CA VAL A 2 -22.27 -73.73 24.87
C VAL A 2 -21.88 -72.36 25.47
N LEU A 3 -21.65 -72.29 26.78
CA LEU A 3 -21.22 -71.05 27.45
C LEU A 3 -19.92 -70.47 26.88
N ILE A 4 -18.96 -71.32 26.54
CA ILE A 4 -17.66 -70.90 25.99
C ILE A 4 -17.87 -70.32 24.58
N VAL A 5 -18.69 -70.98 23.75
CA VAL A 5 -19.00 -70.51 22.40
C VAL A 5 -19.72 -69.15 22.43
N VAL A 6 -20.68 -68.97 23.34
CA VAL A 6 -21.39 -67.70 23.53
C VAL A 6 -20.42 -66.59 23.96
N PHE A 7 -19.51 -66.88 24.88
CA PHE A 7 -18.52 -65.90 25.34
C PHE A 7 -17.55 -65.47 24.23
N VAL A 8 -17.08 -66.42 23.42
CA VAL A 8 -16.22 -66.14 22.26
C VAL A 8 -16.96 -65.33 21.20
N ALA A 9 -18.24 -65.66 20.93
CA ALA A 9 -19.06 -64.91 19.99
C ALA A 9 -19.29 -63.45 20.45
N LEU A 10 -19.53 -63.24 21.75
CA LEU A 10 -19.66 -61.89 22.33
C LEU A 10 -18.35 -61.09 22.25
N ALA A 11 -17.21 -61.73 22.55
CA ALA A 11 -15.90 -61.09 22.47
C ALA A 11 -15.56 -60.65 21.03
N LEU A 12 -15.84 -61.50 20.03
CA LEU A 12 -15.65 -61.17 18.61
C LEU A 12 -16.61 -60.06 18.15
N ALA A 13 -17.87 -60.09 18.58
CA ALA A 13 -18.85 -59.05 18.27
C ALA A 13 -18.45 -57.68 18.86
N TYR A 14 -17.84 -57.65 20.05
CA TYR A 14 -17.42 -56.41 20.72
C TYR A 14 -16.07 -55.85 20.26
N THR A 15 -15.30 -56.59 19.46
CA THR A 15 -13.98 -56.15 19.00
C THR A 15 -14.07 -54.93 18.08
N TYR A 16 -15.15 -54.80 17.30
CA TYR A 16 -15.36 -53.71 16.35
C TYR A 16 -15.96 -52.44 17.01
N PRO A 17 -17.02 -52.53 17.86
CA PRO A 17 -17.60 -51.38 18.56
C PRO A 17 -16.62 -50.60 19.44
N LEU A 18 -15.74 -51.28 20.18
CA LEU A 18 -14.77 -50.58 21.06
C LEU A 18 -13.83 -49.67 20.27
N ARG A 19 -13.38 -50.12 19.09
CA ARG A 19 -12.46 -49.33 18.25
C ARG A 19 -13.12 -48.06 17.74
N VAL A 20 -14.39 -48.15 17.37
CA VAL A 20 -15.17 -47.01 16.89
C VAL A 20 -15.36 -45.98 18.01
N TYR A 21 -15.69 -46.43 19.23
CA TYR A 21 -15.92 -45.54 20.37
C TYR A 21 -14.67 -44.73 20.74
N LEU A 22 -13.49 -45.38 20.78
CA LEU A 22 -12.22 -44.71 21.07
C LEU A 22 -11.79 -43.75 19.94
N ALA A 23 -12.07 -44.07 18.67
CA ALA A 23 -11.81 -43.17 17.55
C ALA A 23 -12.73 -41.95 17.56
N GLN A 24 -13.98 -42.12 18.01
CA GLN A 24 -15.01 -41.08 17.98
C GLN A 24 -14.69 -39.90 18.89
N GLU A 25 -14.18 -40.13 20.11
CA GLU A 25 -13.77 -39.02 20.99
C GLU A 25 -12.62 -38.21 20.39
N SER A 26 -11.61 -38.88 19.82
CA SER A 26 -10.49 -38.19 19.18
C SER A 26 -10.95 -37.35 17.99
N GLN A 27 -11.93 -37.85 17.24
CA GLN A 27 -12.52 -37.16 16.11
C GLN A 27 -13.33 -35.94 16.57
N ILE A 28 -14.13 -36.05 17.62
CA ILE A 28 -14.88 -34.92 18.20
C ILE A 28 -13.92 -33.84 18.70
N ALA A 29 -12.89 -34.21 19.45
CA ALA A 29 -11.90 -33.28 19.96
C ALA A 29 -11.15 -32.54 18.84
N GLN A 30 -10.80 -33.25 17.75
CA GLN A 30 -10.19 -32.63 16.57
C GLN A 30 -11.15 -31.64 15.88
N LEU A 31 -12.40 -32.04 15.67
CA LEU A 31 -13.41 -31.16 15.05
C LEU A 31 -13.69 -29.91 15.88
N GLU A 32 -13.73 -30.02 17.20
CA GLU A 32 -13.89 -28.88 18.11
C GLU A 32 -12.69 -27.94 18.05
N ALA A 33 -11.46 -28.49 18.05
CA ALA A 33 -10.23 -27.71 17.91
C ALA A 33 -10.18 -26.97 16.56
N ASP A 34 -10.53 -27.64 15.47
CA ASP A 34 -10.61 -27.03 14.14
C ASP A 34 -11.65 -25.92 14.09
N GLN A 35 -12.81 -26.13 14.71
CA GLN A 35 -13.85 -25.11 14.78
C GLN A 35 -13.39 -23.88 15.57
N ALA A 36 -12.68 -24.08 16.69
CA ALA A 36 -12.13 -22.98 17.49
C ALA A 36 -11.09 -22.18 16.69
N ALA A 37 -10.16 -22.87 16.02
CA ALA A 37 -9.14 -22.24 15.18
C ALA A 37 -9.77 -21.43 14.02
N GLN A 38 -10.78 -21.98 13.36
CA GLN A 38 -11.50 -21.28 12.28
C GLN A 38 -12.23 -20.03 12.78
N ARG A 39 -12.87 -20.09 13.96
CA ARG A 39 -13.53 -18.93 14.55
C ARG A 39 -12.54 -17.82 14.86
N GLU A 40 -11.38 -18.17 15.41
CA GLU A 40 -10.33 -17.20 15.69
C GLU A 40 -9.79 -16.54 14.41
N LEU A 41 -9.56 -17.33 13.35
CA LEU A 41 -9.19 -16.80 12.04
C LEU A 41 -10.24 -15.83 11.49
N ILE A 42 -11.53 -16.16 11.58
CA ILE A 42 -12.62 -15.27 11.15
C ILE A 42 -12.60 -13.97 11.93
N THR A 43 -12.40 -14.02 13.26
CA THR A 43 -12.33 -12.82 14.10
C THR A 43 -11.13 -11.95 13.71
N GLN A 44 -9.95 -12.53 13.52
CA GLN A 44 -8.76 -11.80 13.08
C GLN A 44 -8.97 -11.14 11.72
N LYS A 45 -9.53 -11.88 10.75
CA LYS A 45 -9.84 -11.34 9.42
C LYS A 45 -10.93 -10.27 9.44
N ALA A 46 -11.93 -10.39 10.30
CA ALA A 46 -12.95 -9.36 10.47
C ALA A 46 -12.35 -8.07 11.04
N GLN A 47 -11.42 -8.17 12.00
CA GLN A 47 -10.70 -7.03 12.55
C GLN A 47 -9.80 -6.37 11.51
N GLU A 48 -9.06 -7.17 10.71
CA GLU A 48 -8.32 -6.64 9.57
C GLU A 48 -9.26 -5.87 8.65
N LEU A 49 -10.36 -6.48 8.22
CA LEU A 49 -11.31 -5.87 7.30
C LEU A 49 -11.92 -4.57 7.84
N GLN A 50 -12.17 -4.47 9.15
CA GLN A 50 -12.60 -3.21 9.77
C GLN A 50 -11.57 -2.10 9.60
N LYS A 51 -10.27 -2.39 9.69
CA LYS A 51 -9.20 -1.41 9.41
C LYS A 51 -9.22 -0.95 7.96
N TRP A 52 -9.45 -1.88 7.02
CA TRP A 52 -9.57 -1.55 5.58
C TRP A 52 -10.87 -0.82 5.22
N LYS A 53 -11.92 -0.88 6.05
CA LYS A 53 -13.18 -0.16 5.82
C LYS A 53 -13.12 1.32 6.18
N ASP A 54 -12.06 1.77 6.86
CA ASP A 54 -11.88 3.18 7.14
C ASP A 54 -11.51 3.92 5.84
N PRO A 55 -12.37 4.82 5.34
CA PRO A 55 -12.12 5.53 4.09
C PRO A 55 -10.93 6.49 4.18
N GLU A 56 -10.48 6.91 5.37
CA GLU A 56 -9.24 7.69 5.51
C GLU A 56 -8.00 6.81 5.33
N TYR A 57 -8.03 5.57 5.85
CA TYR A 57 -6.94 4.60 5.68
C TYR A 57 -6.74 4.20 4.21
N LEU A 58 -7.84 3.95 3.49
CA LEU A 58 -7.81 3.65 2.05
C LEU A 58 -7.26 4.82 1.23
N ARG A 59 -7.60 6.07 1.58
CA ARG A 59 -7.11 7.27 0.88
C ARG A 59 -5.62 7.47 1.09
N ALA A 60 -5.10 7.23 2.30
CA ALA A 60 -3.67 7.30 2.59
C ALA A 60 -2.89 6.24 1.79
N GLN A 61 -3.33 4.97 1.84
CA GLN A 61 -2.67 3.87 1.12
C GLN A 61 -2.71 4.05 -0.41
N ALA A 62 -3.86 4.49 -0.94
CA ALA A 62 -4.01 4.73 -2.38
C ALA A 62 -3.18 5.93 -2.86
N ARG A 63 -2.98 6.95 -2.02
CA ARG A 63 -2.11 8.08 -2.35
C ARG A 63 -0.64 7.67 -2.42
N GLU A 64 -0.19 6.84 -1.47
CA GLU A 64 1.20 6.38 -1.44
C GLU A 64 1.53 5.38 -2.55
N THR A 65 0.64 4.42 -2.83
CA THR A 65 0.95 3.33 -3.76
C THR A 65 0.46 3.60 -5.18
N LEU A 66 -0.69 4.25 -5.34
CA LEU A 66 -1.36 4.42 -6.63
C LEU A 66 -1.36 5.88 -7.12
N PHE A 67 -0.71 6.80 -6.39
CA PHE A 67 -0.77 8.24 -6.65
C PHE A 67 -2.22 8.75 -6.82
N ALA A 68 -3.17 8.12 -6.11
CA ALA A 68 -4.58 8.42 -6.25
C ALA A 68 -4.87 9.86 -5.77
N VAL A 69 -5.36 10.68 -6.70
CA VAL A 69 -5.77 12.08 -6.49
C VAL A 69 -7.29 12.18 -6.40
N ARG A 70 -7.79 13.17 -5.64
CA ARG A 70 -9.23 13.44 -5.63
C ARG A 70 -9.68 14.00 -7.00
N PRO A 71 -10.94 13.78 -7.41
CA PRO A 71 -11.49 14.45 -8.59
C PRO A 71 -11.36 15.98 -8.43
N GLY A 72 -10.56 16.61 -9.30
CA GLY A 72 -10.27 18.06 -9.26
C GLY A 72 -8.91 18.46 -8.67
N GLU A 73 -8.12 17.54 -8.10
CA GLU A 73 -6.74 17.80 -7.69
C GLU A 73 -5.77 17.48 -8.85
N THR A 74 -4.85 18.40 -9.17
CA THR A 74 -3.82 18.18 -10.20
C THR A 74 -2.63 17.44 -9.57
N PRO A 75 -2.30 16.22 -10.01
CA PRO A 75 -1.17 15.48 -9.44
C PRO A 75 0.14 16.15 -9.85
N LEU A 76 0.91 16.65 -8.87
CA LEU A 76 2.25 17.18 -9.09
C LEU A 76 3.26 16.04 -8.87
N LEU A 77 3.70 15.40 -9.94
CA LEU A 77 4.85 14.49 -9.88
C LEU A 77 6.12 15.30 -10.09
N VAL A 78 6.99 15.36 -9.07
CA VAL A 78 8.33 15.93 -9.21
C VAL A 78 9.19 14.90 -9.94
N LEU A 79 9.23 14.97 -11.26
CA LEU A 79 10.24 14.26 -12.04
C LEU A 79 11.56 15.01 -11.88
N ASN A 80 12.54 14.37 -11.26
CA ASN A 80 13.89 14.87 -11.22
C ASN A 80 14.57 14.54 -12.56
N ASP A 81 14.13 15.22 -13.63
CA ASP A 81 14.68 15.14 -14.97
C ASP A 81 15.58 16.36 -15.24
N PRO A 82 16.89 16.26 -14.97
CA PRO A 82 17.82 17.36 -15.23
C PRO A 82 17.93 17.70 -16.72
N ALA A 83 17.64 16.75 -17.63
CA ALA A 83 17.71 16.98 -19.07
C ALA A 83 16.47 17.76 -19.57
N GLY A 84 15.27 17.40 -19.10
CA GLY A 84 14.03 18.15 -19.35
C GLY A 84 14.09 19.57 -18.79
N ALA A 85 14.60 19.74 -17.57
CA ALA A 85 14.80 21.06 -16.96
C ALA A 85 15.79 21.93 -17.75
N ALA A 86 16.87 21.34 -18.28
CA ALA A 86 17.82 22.05 -19.13
C ALA A 86 17.23 22.44 -20.50
N ALA A 87 16.37 21.58 -21.06
CA ALA A 87 15.68 21.85 -22.33
C ALA A 87 14.65 22.99 -22.22
N GLU A 88 13.91 23.07 -21.11
CA GLU A 88 13.01 24.20 -20.84
C GLU A 88 13.76 25.50 -20.51
N ALA A 89 14.87 25.41 -19.78
CA ALA A 89 15.74 26.56 -19.53
C ALA A 89 16.35 27.13 -20.83
N GLY A 90 16.61 26.28 -21.83
CA GLY A 90 17.06 26.68 -23.16
C GLY A 90 15.98 27.33 -24.05
N GLN A 91 14.70 27.21 -23.71
CA GLN A 91 13.59 27.85 -24.43
C GLN A 91 13.28 29.27 -23.94
N LYS A 92 13.80 29.68 -22.77
CA LYS A 92 13.78 31.10 -22.40
C LYS A 92 14.64 31.85 -23.41
N ALA A 93 14.00 32.80 -24.10
CA ALA A 93 14.71 33.73 -24.98
C ALA A 93 15.95 34.26 -24.24
N PRO A 94 17.13 34.28 -24.89
CA PRO A 94 18.34 34.73 -24.23
C PRO A 94 18.07 36.11 -23.65
N ALA A 95 18.30 36.27 -22.34
CA ALA A 95 18.25 37.58 -21.72
C ALA A 95 19.14 38.49 -22.55
N ALA A 96 18.64 39.68 -22.88
CA ALA A 96 19.40 40.68 -23.63
C ALA A 96 20.79 40.79 -22.99
N ALA A 97 21.83 40.70 -23.83
CA ALA A 97 23.20 40.73 -23.34
C ALA A 97 23.36 41.96 -22.42
N PRO A 98 23.96 41.79 -21.22
CA PRO A 98 24.13 42.92 -20.32
C PRO A 98 24.90 44.02 -21.05
N ASP A 99 24.43 45.25 -20.93
CA ASP A 99 25.11 46.42 -21.49
C ASP A 99 26.58 46.38 -21.06
N ARG A 100 27.50 46.60 -22.00
CA ARG A 100 28.91 46.61 -21.65
C ARG A 100 29.16 47.79 -20.73
N TRP A 101 30.06 47.64 -19.77
CA TRP A 101 30.37 48.68 -18.78
C TRP A 101 30.73 50.03 -19.44
N TYR A 102 31.35 50.00 -20.63
CA TYR A 102 31.67 51.20 -21.39
C TYR A 102 30.46 51.84 -22.06
N ASP A 103 29.45 51.06 -22.46
CA ASP A 103 28.20 51.60 -23.03
C ASP A 103 27.44 52.40 -21.97
N THR A 104 27.45 51.94 -20.71
CA THR A 104 26.89 52.65 -19.55
C THR A 104 27.65 53.95 -19.23
N LEU A 105 28.98 53.95 -19.35
CA LEU A 105 29.77 55.17 -19.15
C LEU A 105 29.53 56.19 -20.25
N TRP A 106 29.47 55.75 -21.51
CA TRP A 106 29.18 56.65 -22.63
C TRP A 106 27.72 57.12 -22.65
N SER A 107 26.78 56.37 -22.06
CA SER A 107 25.41 56.85 -21.89
C SER A 107 25.30 57.90 -20.78
N SER A 108 26.06 57.79 -19.67
CA SER A 108 26.07 58.81 -18.63
C SER A 108 26.71 60.12 -19.10
N VAL A 109 27.78 60.05 -19.91
CA VAL A 109 28.41 61.24 -20.50
C VAL A 109 27.45 61.93 -21.48
N ARG A 110 26.77 61.16 -22.35
CA ARG A 110 25.77 61.70 -23.27
C ARG A 110 24.54 62.26 -22.55
N ALA A 111 24.12 61.64 -21.46
CA ALA A 111 23.02 62.14 -20.64
C ALA A 111 23.40 63.46 -19.96
N ALA A 112 24.62 63.58 -19.44
CA ALA A 112 25.12 64.82 -18.85
C ALA A 112 25.27 65.95 -19.88
N ASP A 113 25.68 65.63 -21.11
CA ASP A 113 25.78 66.59 -22.22
C ASP A 113 24.39 67.04 -22.72
N ALA A 114 23.41 66.13 -22.72
CA ALA A 114 22.03 66.42 -23.10
C ALA A 114 21.24 67.23 -22.05
N GLU A 115 21.65 67.19 -20.78
CA GLU A 115 21.06 67.97 -19.68
C GLU A 115 21.58 69.42 -19.63
N SER A 116 22.42 69.84 -20.58
CA SER A 116 22.89 71.23 -20.64
C SER A 116 22.10 72.10 -21.64
N PRO A 117 20.93 72.61 -21.25
CA PRO A 117 20.47 73.92 -21.72
C PRO A 117 20.10 74.84 -20.55
N ASN A 118 20.91 75.87 -20.31
CA ASN A 118 20.57 77.27 -19.97
C ASN A 118 21.83 78.07 -19.65
#